data_AF-A0A8S2AQG9-F1
#
_entry.id   AF-A0A8S2AQG9-F1
#
_cell.length_a   1.000
_cell.length_b   1.000
_cell.length_c   1.000
_cell.angle_alpha   90.00
_cell.angle_beta   90.00
_cell.angle_gamma   90.00
#
_symmetry.space_group_name_H-M   'P 1'
#
loop_
_entity.id
_entity.type
_entity.pdbx_description
1 polymer ?
#
loop_
_entity_poly.entity_id
_entity_poly.type
_entity_poly.pdbx_seq_one_letter_code
_entity_poly.pdbx_strand_id
1 'polypeptide(L)'
;MLHRATEASSSVLRVFHRLGGMEWVQVGMLPPALSHELYGKKGDINCVGGAGNKMLVCFNVSPPEVHCRYFVYDLVAEEWSELPRCVKDGEAMDFVSALSFQPRIEATV
;
A
#
# COMPACT_ATOMS: atom_id res chain seq x y z
N MET A 1 33.71 -7.75 -1.02
CA MET A 1 32.80 -6.81 -1.70
C MET A 1 31.46 -7.50 -1.86
N LEU A 2 30.50 -7.28 -0.95
CA LEU A 2 29.12 -7.65 -1.22
C LEU A 2 28.55 -6.57 -2.15
N HIS A 3 28.31 -6.92 -3.41
CA HIS A 3 27.43 -6.13 -4.26
C HIS A 3 26.04 -6.18 -3.63
N ARG A 4 25.63 -5.11 -2.95
CA ARG A 4 24.20 -4.81 -2.81
C ARG A 4 23.70 -4.60 -4.24
N ALA A 5 23.03 -5.61 -4.79
CA ALA A 5 22.23 -5.42 -5.98
C ALA A 5 21.18 -4.37 -5.62
N THR A 6 21.41 -3.13 -6.06
CA THR A 6 20.33 -2.21 -6.34
C THR A 6 19.62 -2.75 -7.57
N GLU A 7 18.85 -3.82 -7.41
CA GLU A 7 17.73 -4.04 -8.31
C GLU A 7 16.87 -2.79 -8.20
N ALA A 8 16.70 -2.09 -9.31
CA ALA A 8 15.67 -1.08 -9.45
C ALA A 8 14.32 -1.82 -9.33
N SER A 9 13.92 -2.13 -8.10
CA SER A 9 12.66 -2.77 -7.77
C SER A 9 11.56 -1.85 -8.30
N SER A 10 10.85 -2.31 -9.34
CA SER A 10 9.62 -1.69 -9.83
C SER A 10 8.45 -1.92 -8.86
N SER A 11 8.73 -1.89 -7.56
CA SER A 11 7.72 -2.04 -6.52
C SER A 11 6.66 -0.96 -6.67
N VAL A 12 5.42 -1.41 -6.83
CA VAL A 12 4.25 -0.54 -7.03
C VAL A 12 3.93 0.25 -5.76
N LEU A 13 4.30 -0.27 -4.58
CA LEU A 13 4.10 0.42 -3.30
C LEU A 13 5.39 0.45 -2.48
N ARG A 14 5.64 1.58 -1.80
CA ARG A 14 6.79 1.82 -0.92
C ARG A 14 6.34 2.57 0.31
N VAL A 15 6.94 2.26 1.46
CA VAL A 15 6.68 2.94 2.72
C VAL A 15 7.89 3.81 3.05
N PHE A 16 7.63 5.08 3.34
CA PHE A 16 8.64 6.02 3.82
C PHE A 16 8.28 6.47 5.23
N HIS A 17 9.28 6.47 6.11
CA HIS A 17 9.17 7.00 7.46
C HIS A 17 9.95 8.31 7.56
N ARG A 18 9.34 9.32 8.18
CA ARG A 18 10.00 10.60 8.43
C ARG A 18 10.74 10.52 9.75
N LEU A 19 12.05 10.42 9.68
CA LEU A 19 12.91 10.58 10.86
C LEU A 19 13.03 12.08 11.16
N GLY A 20 13.13 12.44 12.44
CA GLY A 20 13.09 13.83 12.90
C GLY A 20 13.91 14.78 12.00
N GLY A 21 13.30 15.91 11.61
CA GLY A 21 13.83 16.80 10.56
C GLY A 21 13.00 16.74 9.27
N MET A 22 13.65 16.87 8.11
CA MET A 22 13.05 16.82 6.76
C MET A 22 13.44 15.56 5.97
N GLU A 23 14.07 14.58 6.62
CA GLU A 23 14.55 13.37 5.95
C GLU A 23 13.47 12.27 5.92
N TRP A 24 13.24 11.73 4.74
CA TRP A 24 12.37 10.58 4.52
C TRP A 24 13.22 9.35 4.19
N VAL A 25 13.08 8.29 4.99
CA VAL A 25 13.79 7.03 4.78
C VAL A 25 12.79 5.98 4.31
N GLN A 26 13.12 5.26 3.24
CA GLN A 26 12.31 4.13 2.81
C GLN A 26 12.48 2.99 3.82
N VAL A 27 11.38 2.56 4.44
CA VAL A 27 11.36 1.52 5.48
C VAL A 27 10.71 0.23 5.00
N GLY A 28 10.08 0.23 3.82
CA GLY A 28 9.45 -0.97 3.28
C GLY A 28 9.14 -0.85 1.80
N MET A 29 9.04 -1.98 1.12
CA MET A 29 8.53 -2.07 -0.26
C MET A 29 7.67 -3.32 -0.41
N LEU A 30 6.64 -3.22 -1.25
CA LEU A 30 5.79 -4.38 -1.54
C LEU A 30 6.64 -5.50 -2.17
N PRO A 31 6.52 -6.76 -1.69
CA PRO A 31 7.29 -7.88 -2.21
C PRO A 31 7.21 -8.01 -3.74
N PRO A 32 8.31 -8.40 -4.43
CA PRO A 32 8.33 -8.48 -5.89
C PRO A 32 7.20 -9.30 -6.50
N ALA A 33 6.83 -10.43 -5.88
CA ALA A 33 5.72 -11.27 -6.35
C ALA A 33 4.39 -10.50 -6.42
N LEU A 34 4.04 -9.76 -5.36
CA LEU A 34 2.83 -8.94 -5.33
C LEU A 34 2.95 -7.71 -6.24
N SER A 35 4.13 -7.11 -6.32
CA SER A 35 4.41 -5.98 -7.22
C SER A 35 4.26 -6.37 -8.69
N HIS A 36 4.66 -7.58 -9.09
CA HIS A 36 4.49 -8.08 -10.45
C HIS A 36 3.02 -8.25 -10.83
N GLU A 37 2.17 -8.71 -9.90
CA GLU A 37 0.72 -8.82 -10.13
C GLU A 37 0.04 -7.46 -10.36
N LEU A 38 0.68 -6.38 -9.90
CA LEU A 38 0.22 -5.01 -10.03
C LEU A 38 0.93 -4.23 -11.16
N TYR A 39 1.98 -4.80 -11.75
CA TYR A 39 2.78 -4.14 -12.77
C TYR A 39 1.93 -3.82 -14.01
N GLY A 40 2.02 -2.59 -14.52
CA GLY A 40 1.25 -2.11 -15.66
C GLY A 40 -0.23 -1.81 -15.37
N LYS A 41 -0.74 -2.13 -14.17
CA LYS A 41 -2.09 -1.76 -13.74
C LYS A 41 -2.11 -0.30 -13.29
N LYS A 42 -3.09 0.47 -13.78
CA LYS A 42 -3.35 1.84 -13.30
C LYS A 42 -4.12 1.77 -11.99
N GLY A 43 -3.39 1.61 -10.89
CA GLY A 43 -3.96 1.59 -9.55
C GLY A 43 -3.72 2.89 -8.78
N ASP A 44 -4.62 3.15 -7.83
CA ASP A 44 -4.58 4.30 -6.93
C ASP A 44 -4.60 3.81 -5.47
N ILE A 45 -3.91 4.54 -4.60
CA ILE A 45 -4.00 4.34 -3.15
C ILE A 45 -5.15 5.20 -2.66
N ASN A 46 -6.31 4.57 -2.45
CA ASN A 46 -7.48 5.31 -2.01
C ASN A 46 -7.41 5.58 -0.50
N CYS A 47 -7.09 4.58 0.34
CA CYS A 47 -6.95 4.78 1.78
C CYS A 47 -5.63 4.32 2.36
N VAL A 48 -5.17 5.08 3.36
CA VAL A 48 -4.17 4.66 4.33
C VAL A 48 -4.73 4.90 5.72
N GLY A 49 -4.66 3.89 6.57
CA GLY A 49 -5.07 3.96 7.97
C GLY A 49 -4.07 3.23 8.85
N GLY A 50 -4.00 3.57 10.15
CA GLY A 50 -3.07 2.96 11.08
C GLY A 50 -3.71 2.57 12.39
N ALA A 51 -3.26 1.46 12.97
CA ALA A 51 -3.56 1.04 14.32
C ALA A 51 -2.30 0.45 14.96
N GLY A 52 -1.74 1.14 15.96
CA GLY A 52 -0.47 0.74 16.58
C GLY A 52 0.69 0.74 15.57
N ASN A 53 1.37 -0.39 15.44
CA ASN A 53 2.48 -0.60 14.50
C ASN A 53 2.02 -1.04 13.10
N LYS A 54 0.71 -1.09 12.82
CA LYS A 54 0.19 -1.60 11.55
C LYS A 54 -0.38 -0.47 10.70
N MET A 55 -0.07 -0.50 9.40
CA MET A 55 -0.61 0.39 8.39
C MET A 55 -1.43 -0.40 7.39
N LEU A 56 -2.73 -0.11 7.29
CA LEU A 56 -3.62 -0.58 6.23
C LEU A 56 -3.45 0.31 5.00
N VAL A 57 -3.24 -0.30 3.84
CA VAL A 57 -3.19 0.35 2.54
C VAL A 57 -4.21 -0.31 1.64
N CYS A 58 -5.08 0.51 1.08
CA CYS A 58 -6.10 0.10 0.14
C CYS A 58 -5.63 0.48 -1.26
N PHE A 59 -5.63 -0.48 -2.18
CA PHE A 59 -5.15 -0.29 -3.54
C PHE A 59 -6.22 -0.72 -4.53
N ASN A 60 -6.69 0.22 -5.34
CA ASN A 60 -7.76 -0.02 -6.30
C ASN A 60 -7.22 0.13 -7.72
N VAL A 61 -7.55 -0.80 -8.59
CA VAL A 61 -7.24 -0.71 -10.03
C VAL A 61 -8.50 -0.29 -10.79
N SER A 62 -8.33 0.69 -11.69
CA SER A 62 -9.38 1.23 -12.57
C SER A 62 -9.63 0.32 -13.81
N PRO A 63 -10.74 0.50 -14.58
CA PRO A 63 -11.37 -0.49 -15.47
C PRO A 63 -10.46 -1.17 -16.51
N PRO A 64 -10.83 -2.35 -17.07
CA PRO A 64 -12.21 -2.83 -17.26
C PRO A 64 -12.86 -3.58 -16.08
N GLU A 65 -12.08 -4.11 -15.14
CA GLU A 65 -12.58 -4.70 -13.90
C GLU A 65 -12.00 -3.96 -12.70
N VAL A 66 -12.86 -3.48 -11.80
CA VAL A 66 -12.42 -2.87 -10.56
C VAL A 66 -11.84 -3.96 -9.67
N HIS A 67 -10.54 -3.84 -9.38
CA HIS A 67 -9.85 -4.79 -8.52
C HIS A 67 -9.31 -4.07 -7.29
N CYS A 68 -9.89 -4.38 -6.13
CA CYS A 68 -9.49 -3.82 -4.85
C CYS A 68 -8.63 -4.84 -4.08
N ARG A 69 -7.44 -4.42 -3.65
CA ARG A 69 -6.56 -5.19 -2.78
C ARG A 69 -6.28 -4.39 -1.53
N TYR A 70 -6.12 -5.10 -0.42
CA TYR A 70 -5.93 -4.49 0.89
C TYR A 70 -4.70 -5.10 1.51
N PHE A 71 -3.71 -4.27 1.79
CA PHE A 71 -2.44 -4.67 2.33
C PHE A 71 -2.30 -4.13 3.74
N VAL A 72 -1.72 -4.93 4.63
CA VAL A 72 -1.27 -4.47 5.93
C VAL A 72 0.25 -4.55 5.96
N TYR A 73 0.89 -3.43 6.30
CA TYR A 73 2.31 -3.37 6.60
C TYR A 73 2.50 -3.29 8.12
N ASP A 74 3.29 -4.22 8.68
CA ASP A 74 3.74 -4.15 10.07
C ASP A 74 5.06 -3.38 10.14
N LEU A 75 5.06 -2.23 10.79
CA LEU A 75 6.21 -1.32 10.90
C LEU A 75 7.33 -1.87 11.80
N VAL A 76 7.04 -2.85 12.66
CA VAL A 76 8.03 -3.45 13.57
C VAL A 76 8.62 -4.72 12.96
N ALA A 77 7.77 -5.57 12.37
CA ALA A 77 8.22 -6.76 11.67
C ALA A 77 8.81 -6.44 10.29
N GLU A 78 8.50 -5.26 9.73
CA GLU A 78 8.84 -4.84 8.37
C GLU A 78 8.27 -5.78 7.29
N GLU A 79 7.08 -6.32 7.56
CA GLU A 79 6.44 -7.35 6.73
C GLU A 79 5.13 -6.86 6.12
N TRP A 80 4.91 -7.26 4.86
CA TRP A 80 3.65 -7.05 4.16
C TRP A 80 2.79 -8.31 4.22
N SER A 81 1.51 -8.11 4.46
CA SER A 81 0.47 -9.13 4.32
C SER A 81 -0.68 -8.59 3.48
N GLU A 82 -1.29 -9.44 2.65
CA GLU A 82 -2.56 -9.12 2.01
C GLU A 82 -3.71 -9.62 2.90
N LEU A 83 -4.74 -8.79 3.09
CA LEU A 83 -5.93 -9.22 3.79
C LEU A 83 -6.71 -10.22 2.92
N PRO A 84 -7.21 -11.32 3.51
CA PRO A 84 -8.05 -12.25 2.77
C PRO A 84 -9.32 -11.54 2.30
N ARG A 85 -9.90 -12.02 1.20
CA ARG A 85 -11.26 -11.59 0.81
C ARG A 85 -12.19 -11.90 1.97
N CYS A 86 -12.94 -10.90 2.42
CA CYS A 86 -13.97 -11.11 3.42
C CYS A 86 -15.04 -12.04 2.81
N VAL A 87 -15.44 -13.09 3.53
CA VAL A 87 -16.54 -13.95 3.09
C VAL A 87 -17.58 -13.96 4.18
N LYS A 88 -18.80 -13.56 3.85
CA LYS A 88 -19.95 -13.56 4.76
C LYS A 88 -21.06 -14.37 4.11
N ASP A 89 -21.58 -15.35 4.85
CA ASP A 89 -22.67 -16.23 4.38
C ASP A 89 -22.37 -16.94 3.05
N GLY A 90 -21.08 -17.23 2.79
CA GLY A 90 -20.62 -17.87 1.56
C GLY A 90 -20.37 -16.92 0.39
N GLU A 91 -20.67 -15.63 0.54
CA GLU A 91 -20.45 -14.61 -0.48
C GLU A 91 -19.20 -13.77 -0.19
N ALA A 92 -18.39 -13.53 -1.23
CA ALA A 92 -17.25 -12.63 -1.12
C ALA A 92 -17.74 -11.18 -0.97
N MET A 93 -17.30 -10.52 0.10
CA MET A 93 -17.54 -9.11 0.36
C MET A 93 -16.27 -8.30 0.11
N ASP A 94 -16.43 -7.19 -0.60
CA ASP A 94 -15.36 -6.20 -0.73
C ASP A 94 -15.24 -5.37 0.54
N PHE A 95 -14.01 -4.99 0.92
CA PHE A 95 -13.85 -3.99 1.97
C PHE A 95 -14.24 -2.62 1.41
N VAL A 96 -15.30 -2.04 1.95
CA VAL A 96 -15.70 -0.70 1.55
C VAL A 96 -14.85 0.31 2.32
N SER A 97 -14.29 1.27 1.59
CA SER A 97 -13.65 2.44 2.19
C SER A 97 -14.38 3.71 1.78
N ALA A 98 -14.55 4.63 2.73
CA ALA A 98 -15.06 5.97 2.47
C ALA A 98 -13.88 6.94 2.37
N LEU A 99 -13.82 7.68 1.26
CA LEU A 99 -12.84 8.74 1.05
C LEU A 99 -13.51 10.08 1.32
N SER A 100 -13.03 10.81 2.31
CA SER A 100 -13.42 12.21 2.46
C SER A 100 -12.65 13.05 1.44
N PHE A 101 -13.35 13.64 0.48
CA PHE A 101 -12.77 14.55 -0.50
C PHE A 101 -12.65 16.00 0.01
N GLN A 102 -12.93 16.28 1.29
CA GLN A 102 -12.85 17.64 1.83
C GLN A 102 -12.21 17.74 3.23
N PRO A 103 -11.37 18.77 3.48
CA PRO A 103 -10.77 19.67 2.49
C PRO A 103 -9.50 19.05 1.89
N ARG A 104 -9.25 19.31 0.60
CA ARG A 104 -7.93 19.13 -0.01
C ARG A 104 -6.91 19.79 0.90
N ILE A 105 -5.95 19.03 1.42
CA ILE A 105 -4.73 19.63 1.98
C ILE A 105 -3.98 20.19 0.77
N GLU A 106 -4.30 21.42 0.39
CA GLU A 106 -3.43 22.21 -0.47
C GLU A 106 -2.21 22.53 0.38
N ALA A 107 -1.14 21.76 0.18
CA ALA A 107 0.15 22.11 0.74
C ALA A 107 0.63 23.39 0.05
N THR A 108 0.45 24.54 0.70
CA THR A 108 1.15 25.76 0.32
C THR A 108 2.62 25.57 0.66
N VAL A 109 3.48 25.67 -0.36
CA VAL A 109 4.94 25.71 -0.24
C VAL A 109 5.38 27.10 0.22
#